data_AF-A0A815PZG4-F1
#
_entry.id   AF-A0A815PZG4-F1
#
_cell.length_a   1.000
_cell.length_b   1.000
_cell.length_c   1.000
_cell.angle_alpha   90.00
_cell.angle_beta   90.00
_cell.angle_gamma   90.00
#
_symmetry.space_group_name_H-M   'P 1'
#
loop_
_entity.id
_entity.type
_entity.pdbx_description
1 polymer ?
#
loop_
_entity_poly.entity_id
_entity_poly.type
_entity_poly.pdbx_seq_one_letter_code
_entity_poly.pdbx_strand_id
1 'polypeptide(L)'
;MALSLQNLLLSSLTPLTTSELQSFCELLPFTGEVGQNVVHWLMAFNEACSTAGIDDDQRRLWLRFKLLGGPKSWYRLEQKTLLSYNWKKVQMALIEALRKDLLVIAQEHRQGNYARMWS
;
A
#
# COMPACT_ATOMS: atom_id res chain seq x y z
N MET A 1 16.92 44.17 -4.00
CA MET A 1 15.92 43.58 -4.91
C MET A 1 15.67 42.15 -4.44
N ALA A 2 14.43 41.82 -4.09
CA ALA A 2 14.04 40.53 -3.52
C ALA A 2 13.98 39.43 -4.60
N LEU A 3 14.47 38.24 -4.25
CA LEU A 3 14.45 37.01 -5.04
C LEU A 3 13.01 36.55 -5.34
N SER A 4 12.76 36.04 -6.56
CA SER A 4 11.42 35.52 -6.91
C SER A 4 11.21 34.12 -6.33
N LEU A 5 10.10 33.98 -5.58
CA LEU A 5 9.62 32.74 -4.93
C LEU A 5 9.36 31.57 -5.89
N GLN A 6 9.30 31.81 -7.20
CA GLN A 6 8.97 30.77 -8.18
C GLN A 6 10.12 29.80 -8.47
N ASN A 7 11.38 30.21 -8.28
CA ASN A 7 12.52 29.32 -8.52
C ASN A 7 12.82 28.36 -7.36
N LEU A 8 12.13 28.50 -6.22
CA LEU A 8 12.24 27.58 -5.08
C LEU A 8 11.23 26.41 -5.15
N LEU A 9 10.22 26.50 -6.03
CA LEU A 9 9.13 25.52 -6.15
C LEU A 9 9.35 24.47 -7.25
N LEU A 10 10.34 24.66 -8.12
CA LEU A 10 10.69 23.70 -9.17
C LEU A 10 11.84 22.75 -8.78
N SER A 11 12.47 22.94 -7.62
CA SER A 11 13.53 22.07 -7.10
C SER A 11 13.03 21.00 -6.11
N SER A 12 11.74 20.98 -5.75
CA SER A 12 11.21 20.05 -4.74
C SER A 12 10.60 18.74 -5.29
N LEU A 13 10.98 18.34 -6.50
CA LEU A 13 11.04 16.92 -6.85
C LEU A 13 12.41 16.38 -6.45
N THR A 14 12.84 16.59 -5.21
CA THR A 14 13.88 15.74 -4.64
C THR A 14 13.25 14.37 -4.49
N PRO A 15 13.67 13.36 -5.29
CA PRO A 15 13.28 11.99 -4.97
C PRO A 15 13.72 11.75 -3.53
N LEU A 16 12.81 11.26 -2.70
CA LEU A 16 13.12 10.94 -1.31
C LEU A 16 14.40 10.15 -1.28
N THR A 17 15.34 10.62 -0.46
CA THR A 17 16.59 9.91 -0.24
C THR A 17 16.29 8.49 0.21
N THR A 18 17.19 7.55 -0.07
CA THR A 18 17.03 6.16 0.32
C THR A 18 16.68 6.01 1.81
N SER A 19 17.24 6.87 2.67
CA SER A 19 16.93 6.95 4.10
C SER A 19 15.50 7.42 4.40
N GLU A 20 14.99 8.45 3.73
CA GLU A 20 13.62 8.94 3.94
C GLU A 20 12.58 7.94 3.44
N LEU A 21 12.90 7.25 2.34
CA LEU A 21 12.07 6.19 1.79
C LEU A 21 12.02 4.98 2.73
N GLN A 22 13.14 4.66 3.40
CA GLN A 22 13.23 3.59 4.38
C GLN A 22 12.48 3.93 5.68
N SER A 23 12.70 5.11 6.26
CA SER A 23 11.94 5.61 7.42
C SER A 23 10.44 5.70 7.16
N PHE A 24 10.05 6.12 5.95
CA PHE A 24 8.64 6.08 5.54
C PHE A 24 8.14 4.64 5.48
N CYS A 25 8.87 3.71 4.83
CA CYS A 25 8.49 2.30 4.70
C CYS A 25 8.28 1.61 6.04
N GLU A 26 9.02 1.99 7.08
CA GLU A 26 8.90 1.47 8.45
C GLU A 26 7.65 1.96 9.19
N LEU A 27 7.10 3.13 8.84
CA LEU A 27 6.02 3.77 9.60
C LEU A 27 4.62 3.15 9.41
N LEU A 28 4.39 2.39 8.32
CA LEU A 28 3.06 1.82 8.00
C LEU A 28 3.17 0.47 7.28
N PRO A 29 3.72 -0.59 7.89
CA PRO A 29 3.69 -1.93 7.31
C PRO A 29 2.26 -2.50 7.33
N PHE A 30 1.93 -3.31 6.34
CA PHE A 30 0.69 -4.07 6.28
C PHE A 30 1.00 -5.54 6.12
N THR A 31 0.80 -6.30 7.19
CA THR A 31 0.96 -7.76 7.20
C THR A 31 -0.31 -8.47 6.72
N GLY A 32 -1.44 -7.76 6.78
CA GLY A 32 -2.75 -8.30 6.44
C GLY A 32 -3.22 -9.34 7.43
N GLU A 33 -2.70 -9.36 8.67
CA GLU A 33 -3.05 -10.27 9.76
C GLU A 33 -4.46 -10.01 10.34
N VAL A 34 -5.02 -11.04 11.00
CA VAL A 34 -6.40 -11.00 11.51
C VAL A 34 -6.51 -9.86 12.52
N GLY A 35 -7.42 -8.92 12.27
CA GLY A 35 -7.59 -7.71 13.08
C GLY A 35 -6.99 -6.44 12.47
N GLN A 36 -6.12 -6.53 11.46
CA GLN A 36 -5.71 -5.35 10.68
C GLN A 36 -6.81 -4.94 9.69
N ASN A 37 -7.41 -3.76 9.92
CA ASN A 37 -8.41 -3.21 9.03
C ASN A 37 -7.74 -2.56 7.81
N VAL A 38 -7.81 -3.22 6.65
CA VAL A 38 -7.24 -2.73 5.38
C VAL A 38 -7.78 -1.36 4.96
N VAL A 39 -9.04 -1.06 5.24
CA VAL A 39 -9.64 0.24 4.87
C VAL A 39 -9.00 1.34 5.70
N HIS A 40 -8.88 1.13 7.01
CA HIS A 40 -8.22 2.08 7.91
C HIS A 40 -6.74 2.26 7.55
N TRP A 41 -6.04 1.15 7.25
CA TRP A 41 -4.65 1.20 6.80
C TRP A 41 -4.49 1.96 5.47
N LEU A 42 -5.36 1.73 4.49
CA LEU A 42 -5.36 2.46 3.22
C LEU A 42 -5.64 3.95 3.40
N MET A 43 -6.53 4.33 4.34
CA MET A 43 -6.76 5.73 4.69
C MET A 43 -5.48 6.39 5.21
N ALA A 44 -4.82 5.77 6.21
CA ALA A 44 -3.56 6.27 6.75
C ALA A 44 -2.44 6.33 5.70
N PHE A 45 -2.35 5.33 4.82
CA PHE A 45 -1.40 5.33 3.71
C PHE A 45 -1.65 6.46 2.72
N ASN A 46 -2.92 6.70 2.34
CA ASN A 46 -3.29 7.78 1.43
C ASN A 46 -3.00 9.16 2.04
N GLU A 47 -3.31 9.34 3.32
CA GLU A 47 -3.00 10.57 4.05
C GLU A 47 -1.49 10.83 4.07
N ALA A 48 -0.69 9.84 4.47
CA ALA A 48 0.76 9.93 4.47
C ALA A 48 1.35 10.26 3.08
N CYS A 49 0.81 9.62 2.03
CA CYS A 49 1.22 9.92 0.65
C CYS A 49 0.81 11.33 0.20
N SER A 50 -0.35 11.82 0.64
CA SER A 50 -0.83 13.16 0.30
C SER A 50 0.00 14.24 0.98
N THR A 51 0.33 14.04 2.26
CA THR A 51 1.23 14.93 3.02
C THR A 51 2.62 15.00 2.40
N ALA A 52 3.12 13.88 1.84
CA ALA A 52 4.41 13.81 1.18
C ALA A 52 4.39 14.26 -0.30
N GLY A 53 3.24 14.71 -0.84
CA GLY A 53 3.14 15.15 -2.24
C GLY A 53 3.28 14.02 -3.28
N ILE A 54 3.00 12.78 -2.88
CA ILE A 54 3.18 11.59 -3.71
C ILE A 54 1.96 11.38 -4.60
N ASP A 55 2.19 11.29 -5.90
CA ASP A 55 1.16 11.05 -6.91
C ASP A 55 0.66 9.59 -6.93
N ASP A 56 -0.41 9.34 -7.70
CA ASP A 56 -1.04 8.03 -7.78
C ASP A 56 -0.16 6.95 -8.43
N ASP A 57 0.80 7.31 -9.28
CA ASP A 57 1.72 6.37 -9.92
C ASP A 57 2.81 5.92 -8.95
N GLN A 58 3.35 6.88 -8.20
CA GLN A 58 4.28 6.64 -7.11
C GLN A 58 3.62 5.84 -5.97
N ARG A 59 2.37 6.15 -5.60
CA ARG A 59 1.60 5.37 -4.61
C ARG A 59 1.50 3.89 -4.98
N ARG A 60 1.24 3.59 -6.25
CA ARG A 60 1.22 2.20 -6.75
C ARG A 60 2.56 1.52 -6.57
N LEU A 61 3.65 2.19 -6.95
CA LEU A 61 5.01 1.66 -6.80
C LEU A 61 5.38 1.44 -5.34
N TRP A 62 4.92 2.33 -4.46
CA TRP A 62 5.24 2.32 -3.04
C TRP A 62 4.46 1.27 -2.25
N LEU A 63 3.24 0.96 -2.68
CA LEU A 63 2.40 -0.06 -2.04
C LEU A 63 3.18 -1.38 -1.84
N ARG A 64 3.99 -1.79 -2.83
CA ARG A 64 4.78 -3.04 -2.78
C ARG A 64 5.76 -3.12 -1.59
N PHE A 65 6.23 -1.97 -1.11
CA PHE A 65 7.20 -1.89 -0.02
C PHE A 65 6.52 -1.91 1.35
N LYS A 66 5.23 -1.58 1.41
CA LYS A 66 4.44 -1.60 2.64
C LYS A 66 3.79 -2.94 2.92
N LEU A 67 3.46 -3.68 1.87
CA LEU A 67 2.90 -5.01 2.00
C LEU A 67 3.98 -6.00 2.48
N LEU A 68 3.62 -6.81 3.48
CA LEU A 68 4.43 -7.89 4.03
C LEU A 68 3.70 -9.22 3.87
N GLY A 69 4.41 -10.33 4.06
CA GLY A 69 3.82 -11.68 4.03
C GLY A 69 2.98 -11.96 2.78
N GLY A 70 1.79 -12.50 2.98
CA GLY A 70 0.84 -12.85 1.92
C GLY A 70 0.41 -11.70 1.01
N PRO A 71 -0.01 -10.55 1.53
CA PRO A 71 -0.33 -9.38 0.70
C PRO A 71 0.82 -8.96 -0.24
N LYS A 72 2.08 -9.12 0.18
CA LYS A 72 3.25 -8.86 -0.69
C LYS A 72 3.35 -9.87 -1.83
N SER A 73 3.09 -11.14 -1.54
CA SER A 73 3.04 -12.22 -2.55
C SER A 73 1.91 -11.98 -3.56
N TRP A 74 0.72 -11.63 -3.09
CA TRP A 74 -0.40 -11.23 -3.96
C TRP A 74 -0.04 -10.07 -4.87
N TYR A 75 0.51 -8.99 -4.33
CA TYR A 75 0.91 -7.83 -5.13
C TYR A 75 1.93 -8.22 -6.20
N ARG A 76 2.87 -9.11 -5.90
CA ARG A 76 3.86 -9.61 -6.87
C ARG A 76 3.20 -10.41 -7.99
N LEU A 77 2.24 -11.28 -7.68
CA LEU A 77 1.50 -12.07 -8.68
C LEU A 77 0.65 -11.18 -9.59
N GLU A 78 -0.01 -10.19 -9.01
CA GLU A 78 -0.90 -9.26 -9.72
C GLU A 78 -0.19 -8.04 -10.30
N GLN A 79 1.13 -7.91 -10.16
CA GLN A 79 1.87 -6.67 -10.43
C GLN A 79 1.60 -6.11 -11.83
N LYS A 80 1.61 -6.96 -12.86
CA LYS A 80 1.37 -6.53 -14.25
C LYS A 80 -0.04 -5.93 -14.42
N THR A 81 -1.03 -6.55 -13.79
CA THR A 81 -2.42 -6.09 -13.79
C THR A 81 -2.54 -4.79 -13.00
N LEU A 82 -1.99 -4.73 -11.79
CA LEU A 82 -2.07 -3.57 -10.90
C LEU A 82 -1.38 -2.33 -11.47
N LEU A 83 -0.31 -2.49 -12.26
CA LEU A 83 0.36 -1.37 -12.92
C LEU A 83 -0.50 -0.73 -14.03
N SER A 84 -1.43 -1.47 -14.63
CA SER A 84 -2.39 -0.94 -15.60
C SER A 84 -3.60 -0.25 -14.96
N TYR A 85 -3.74 -0.35 -13.64
CA TYR A 85 -4.86 0.21 -12.90
C TYR A 85 -4.56 1.63 -12.42
N ASN A 86 -5.60 2.46 -12.36
CA ASN A 86 -5.54 3.68 -11.57
C ASN A 86 -5.53 3.33 -10.06
N TRP A 87 -5.14 4.28 -9.23
CA TRP A 87 -4.97 4.04 -7.80
C TRP A 87 -6.24 3.53 -7.11
N LYS A 88 -7.41 4.09 -7.46
CA LYS A 88 -8.71 3.63 -6.95
C LYS A 88 -8.97 2.14 -7.23
N LYS A 89 -8.66 1.67 -8.45
CA LYS A 89 -8.79 0.25 -8.81
C LYS A 89 -7.81 -0.63 -8.04
N VAL A 90 -6.59 -0.15 -7.77
CA VAL A 90 -5.61 -0.88 -6.94
C VAL A 90 -6.10 -1.04 -5.51
N GLN A 91 -6.66 0.01 -4.91
CA GLN A 91 -7.25 -0.05 -3.57
C GLN A 91 -8.38 -1.08 -3.49
N MET A 92 -9.30 -1.05 -4.47
CA MET A 92 -10.39 -2.02 -4.55
C MET A 92 -9.87 -3.45 -4.71
N ALA A 93 -8.85 -3.66 -5.54
CA ALA A 93 -8.27 -4.98 -5.75
C ALA A 93 -7.64 -5.55 -4.46
N LEU A 94 -6.95 -4.72 -3.68
CA LEU A 94 -6.37 -5.13 -2.40
C LEU A 94 -7.45 -5.48 -1.37
N ILE A 95 -8.50 -4.65 -1.26
CA ILE A 95 -9.64 -4.92 -0.36
C ILE A 95 -10.31 -6.25 -0.73
N GLU A 96 -10.52 -6.48 -2.03
CA GLU A 96 -11.19 -7.68 -2.52
C GLU A 96 -10.33 -8.94 -2.34
N ALA A 97 -9.01 -8.84 -2.49
CA ALA A 97 -8.08 -9.95 -2.21
C ALA A 97 -8.21 -10.42 -0.75
N LEU A 98 -8.14 -9.48 0.20
CA LEU A 98 -8.27 -9.80 1.62
C LEU A 98 -9.67 -10.30 1.99
N ARG A 99 -10.71 -9.79 1.33
CA ARG A 99 -12.08 -10.28 1.54
C ARG A 99 -12.21 -11.75 1.12
N LYS A 100 -11.60 -12.16 0.00
CA LYS A 100 -11.61 -13.56 -0.45
C LYS A 100 -10.89 -14.47 0.54
N ASP A 101 -9.73 -14.06 1.04
CA ASP A 101 -8.98 -14.88 2.01
C ASP A 101 -9.70 -15.01 3.35
N LEU A 102 -10.37 -13.94 3.82
CA LEU A 102 -11.22 -13.98 5.01
C LEU A 102 -12.42 -14.92 4.83
N LEU A 103 -13.00 -14.98 3.63
CA LEU A 103 -14.10 -15.90 3.33
C LEU A 103 -13.64 -17.36 3.34
N VAL A 104 -12.44 -17.64 2.81
CA VAL A 104 -11.82 -18.98 2.85
C VAL A 104 -11.62 -19.43 4.30
N ILE A 105 -11.07 -18.59 5.16
CA ILE A 105 -10.90 -18.93 6.59
C ILE A 105 -12.23 -19.08 7.31
N ALA A 106 -13.21 -18.23 7.03
CA ALA A 106 -14.53 -18.38 7.62
C ALA A 106 -15.18 -19.73 7.22
N GLN A 107 -14.88 -20.23 6.01
CA GLN A 107 -15.33 -21.55 5.55
C GLN A 107 -14.51 -22.68 6.21
N GLU A 108 -13.19 -22.56 6.29
CA GLU A 108 -12.31 -23.55 6.92
C GLU A 108 -12.55 -23.67 8.43
N HIS A 109 -12.83 -22.56 9.12
CA HIS A 109 -13.19 -22.56 10.54
C HIS A 109 -14.52 -23.28 10.79
N ARG A 110 -15.48 -23.23 9.86
CA ARG A 110 -16.70 -24.05 9.93
C ARG A 110 -16.43 -25.53 9.68
N GLN A 111 -15.29 -25.87 9.08
CA GLN A 111 -14.85 -27.24 8.78
C GLN A 111 -13.82 -27.77 9.79
N GLY A 112 -13.46 -27.00 10.83
CA GLY A 112 -12.47 -27.40 11.84
C GLY A 112 -11.00 -27.24 11.41
N ASN A 113 -10.74 -26.58 10.28
CA ASN A 113 -9.41 -26.30 9.77
C ASN A 113 -9.01 -24.86 10.12
N TYR A 114 -7.91 -24.69 10.87
CA TYR A 114 -7.34 -23.39 11.19
C TYR A 114 -6.26 -23.03 10.16
N ALA A 115 -6.64 -22.56 8.96
CA ALA A 115 -5.65 -22.03 8.05
C ALA A 115 -5.24 -20.61 8.44
N ARG A 116 -3.96 -20.28 8.23
CA ARG A 116 -3.48 -18.90 8.24
C ARG A 116 -3.96 -18.25 6.94
N MET A 117 -4.36 -16.97 6.95
CA MET A 117 -4.88 -16.23 5.79
C MET A 117 -4.02 -16.30 4.52
N TRP A 118 -2.76 -16.73 4.65
CA TRP A 118 -1.77 -16.70 3.60
C TRP A 118 -0.68 -17.77 3.80
N SER A 119 -1.02 -18.99 4.26
CA SER A 119 -0.09 -20.14 4.22
C SER A 119 -0.02 -20.76 2.84
#